data_AF-A0A7C6UW19-F1
#
_entry.id   AF-A0A7C6UW19-F1
#
_cell.length_a   1.000
_cell.length_b   1.000
_cell.length_c   1.000
_cell.angle_alpha   90.00
_cell.angle_beta   90.00
_cell.angle_gamma   90.00
#
_symmetry.space_group_name_H-M   'P 1'
#
loop_
_entity.id
_entity.type
_entity.pdbx_description
1 polymer ?
#
loop_
_entity_poly.entity_id
_entity_poly.type
_entity_poly.pdbx_seq_one_letter_code
_entity_poly.pdbx_strand_id
1 'polypeptide(L)'
;LVKSHNAIPAVNNVVTLGLCFISGVFVPMELIADSVLRIASFTPTYWFVKANNQIAKLTQFDFANLEPIFTSMLIQICFALAFFVAALVANKKRRFEDV
;
A
#
# COMPACT_ATOMS: atom_id res chain seq x y z
N LEU A 1 11.71 17.59 -4.09
CA LEU A 1 12.70 16.49 -3.99
C LEU A 1 12.94 15.76 -5.31
N VAL A 2 12.01 15.79 -6.28
CA VAL A 2 12.30 15.33 -7.65
C VAL A 2 12.08 16.48 -8.62
N LYS A 3 13.18 17.13 -9.05
CA LYS A 3 13.16 18.20 -10.06
C LYS A 3 13.59 17.70 -11.45
N SER A 4 14.20 16.51 -11.55
CA SER A 4 14.55 15.88 -12.83
C SER A 4 13.74 14.61 -13.03
N HIS A 5 13.26 14.39 -14.26
CA HIS A 5 12.53 13.17 -14.64
C HIS A 5 13.36 11.89 -14.34
N ASN A 6 14.70 12.00 -14.42
CA ASN A 6 15.61 10.88 -14.19
C ASN A 6 15.70 10.44 -12.72
N ALA A 7 15.31 11.29 -11.76
CA ALA A 7 15.31 10.93 -10.34
C ALA A 7 14.04 10.17 -9.90
N ILE A 8 12.94 10.23 -10.69
CA ILE A 8 11.67 9.56 -10.36
C ILE A 8 11.85 8.04 -10.25
N PRO A 9 12.47 7.33 -11.23
CA PRO A 9 12.60 5.88 -11.17
C PRO A 9 13.48 5.41 -10.02
N ALA A 10 14.57 6.14 -9.74
CA ALA A 10 15.48 5.81 -8.64
C ALA A 10 14.78 5.89 -7.28
N VAL A 11 14.05 6.99 -7.04
CA VAL A 11 13.26 7.15 -5.80
C VAL A 11 12.17 6.10 -5.71
N ASN A 12 11.46 5.83 -6.81
CA ASN A 12 10.38 4.84 -6.83
C ASN A 12 10.88 3.45 -6.44
N ASN A 13 12.02 3.01 -6.97
CA ASN A 13 12.61 1.71 -6.63
C ASN A 13 12.98 1.62 -5.15
N VAL A 14 13.67 2.63 -4.60
CA VAL A 14 14.07 2.62 -3.18
C VAL A 14 12.85 2.58 -2.26
N VAL A 15 11.86 3.44 -2.53
CA VAL A 15 10.64 3.48 -1.72
C VAL A 15 9.87 2.17 -1.82
N THR A 16 9.63 1.68 -3.05
CA THR A 16 8.86 0.45 -3.28
C THR A 16 9.54 -0.76 -2.65
N LEU A 17 10.85 -0.93 -2.86
CA LEU A 17 11.60 -2.05 -2.28
C LEU A 17 11.62 -1.98 -0.75
N GLY A 18 11.84 -0.79 -0.18
CA GLY A 18 11.78 -0.59 1.26
C GLY A 18 10.43 -1.01 1.84
N LEU A 19 9.33 -0.65 1.19
CA LEU A 19 7.99 -1.08 1.57
C LEU A 19 7.82 -2.60 1.45
N CYS A 20 8.28 -3.22 0.36
CA CYS A 20 8.20 -4.67 0.16
C CYS A 20 8.89 -5.48 1.27
N PHE A 21 10.02 -5.00 1.81
CA PHE A 21 10.73 -5.66 2.91
C PHE A 21 9.94 -5.63 4.23
N ILE A 22 9.28 -4.52 4.54
CA ILE A 22 8.61 -4.34 5.85
C ILE A 22 7.14 -4.79 5.84
N SER A 23 6.52 -4.92 4.66
CA SER A 23 5.09 -5.19 4.52
C SER A 23 4.75 -6.66 4.24
N GLY A 24 5.73 -7.54 4.27
CA GLY A 24 5.49 -8.98 4.10
C GLY A 24 5.67 -9.54 2.69
N VAL A 25 6.14 -8.74 1.71
CA VAL A 25 6.29 -9.20 0.30
C VAL A 25 7.49 -10.12 0.14
N PHE A 26 8.63 -9.76 0.75
CA PHE A 26 9.88 -10.54 0.65
C PHE A 26 10.13 -11.42 1.87
N VAL A 27 9.64 -11.01 3.04
CA VAL A 27 9.83 -11.70 4.30
C VAL A 27 8.45 -12.05 4.86
N PRO A 28 8.15 -13.31 5.21
CA PRO A 28 6.87 -13.67 5.83
C PRO A 28 6.53 -12.76 7.03
N MET A 29 5.28 -12.32 7.13
CA MET A 29 4.88 -11.35 8.17
C MET A 29 5.10 -11.88 9.59
N GLU A 30 4.98 -13.19 9.80
CA GLU A 30 5.27 -13.85 11.07
C GLU A 30 6.74 -13.74 11.54
N LEU A 31 7.66 -13.37 10.64
CA LEU A 31 9.08 -13.16 10.96
C LEU A 31 9.44 -11.67 11.12
N ILE A 32 8.49 -10.76 10.90
CA ILE A 32 8.68 -9.31 11.02
C ILE A 32 8.16 -8.85 12.39
N ALA A 33 8.91 -7.99 13.08
CA ALA A 33 8.50 -7.46 14.37
C ALA A 33 7.17 -6.68 14.29
N ASP A 34 6.30 -6.83 15.30
CA ASP A 34 4.98 -6.19 15.35
C ASP A 34 5.03 -4.66 15.21
N SER A 35 6.07 -4.03 15.76
CA SER A 35 6.28 -2.58 15.62
C SER A 35 6.50 -2.17 14.17
N VAL A 36 7.23 -2.98 13.39
CA VAL A 36 7.50 -2.76 11.96
C VAL A 36 6.23 -3.00 11.15
N LEU A 37 5.48 -4.07 11.44
CA LEU A 37 4.19 -4.33 10.80
C LEU A 37 3.18 -3.21 11.08
N ARG A 38 3.19 -2.65 12.29
CA ARG A 38 2.34 -1.51 12.64
C ARG A 38 2.69 -0.27 11.81
N ILE A 39 3.97 -0.01 11.54
CA ILE A 39 4.38 1.06 10.62
C ILE A 39 3.96 0.71 9.18
N ALA A 40 4.18 -0.53 8.74
CA ALA A 40 3.81 -0.98 7.40
C ALA A 40 2.30 -0.87 7.15
N SER A 41 1.46 -0.98 8.19
CA SER A 41 0.00 -0.86 8.10
C SER A 41 -0.50 0.51 7.61
N PHE A 42 0.35 1.54 7.61
CA PHE A 42 0.07 2.85 7.00
C PHE A 42 0.25 2.86 5.47
N THR A 43 0.51 1.71 4.85
CA THR A 43 0.79 1.58 3.42
C THR A 43 -0.17 0.59 2.76
N PRO A 44 -0.50 0.77 1.48
CA PRO A 44 -1.33 -0.19 0.77
C PRO A 44 -0.69 -1.58 0.67
N THR A 45 0.64 -1.67 0.56
CA THR A 45 1.33 -2.96 0.36
C THR A 45 1.09 -3.94 1.51
N TYR A 46 1.02 -3.45 2.76
CA TYR A 46 0.72 -4.30 3.92
C TYR A 46 -0.66 -4.98 3.80
N TRP A 47 -1.70 -4.21 3.51
CA TRP A 47 -3.06 -4.73 3.40
C TRP A 47 -3.23 -5.66 2.20
N PHE A 48 -2.53 -5.39 1.10
CA PHE A 48 -2.47 -6.29 -0.05
C PHE A 48 -1.87 -7.65 0.32
N VAL A 49 -0.70 -7.68 0.98
CA VAL A 49 -0.07 -8.95 1.40
C VAL A 49 -0.94 -9.67 2.43
N LYS A 50 -1.49 -8.94 3.40
CA LYS A 50 -2.39 -9.49 4.43
C LYS A 50 -3.59 -10.20 3.81
N ALA A 51 -4.28 -9.55 2.87
CA ALA A 51 -5.41 -10.14 2.17
C ALA A 51 -5.00 -11.42 1.42
N ASN A 52 -3.91 -11.37 0.65
CA ASN A 52 -3.44 -12.54 -0.11
C ASN A 52 -3.05 -13.71 0.79
N ASN A 53 -2.36 -13.45 1.91
CA ASN A 53 -2.00 -14.51 2.86
C ASN A 53 -3.23 -15.13 3.54
N GLN A 54 -4.28 -14.34 3.78
CA GLN A 54 -5.55 -14.85 4.30
C GLN A 54 -6.29 -15.68 3.25
N ILE A 55 -6.34 -15.21 1.99
CA ILE A 55 -6.92 -15.96 0.87
C ILE A 55 -6.20 -17.29 0.67
N ALA A 56 -4.86 -17.29 0.71
CA ALA A 56 -4.06 -18.50 0.53
C ALA A 56 -4.29 -19.56 1.62
N LYS A 57 -4.70 -19.14 2.83
CA LYS A 57 -4.99 -20.01 3.97
C LYS A 57 -6.49 -20.35 4.10
N LEU A 58 -7.33 -19.80 3.22
CA LEU A 58 -8.78 -19.93 3.30
C LEU A 58 -9.21 -21.36 2.94
N THR A 59 -9.82 -22.05 3.91
CA THR A 59 -10.37 -23.41 3.73
C THR A 59 -11.88 -23.48 3.95
N GLN A 60 -12.45 -22.49 4.63
CA GLN A 60 -13.87 -22.36 4.91
C GLN A 60 -14.37 -21.02 4.35
N PHE A 61 -15.52 -21.03 3.68
CA PHE A 61 -16.08 -19.87 2.97
C PHE A 61 -17.26 -19.25 3.70
N ASP A 62 -17.20 -19.19 5.02
CA ASP A 62 -18.18 -18.48 5.83
C ASP A 62 -17.82 -16.99 5.96
N PHE A 63 -18.79 -16.21 6.46
CA PHE A 63 -18.62 -14.76 6.60
C PHE A 63 -17.50 -14.38 7.57
N ALA A 64 -17.28 -15.15 8.63
CA ALA A 64 -16.26 -14.83 9.63
C ALA A 64 -14.84 -14.92 9.05
N ASN A 65 -14.61 -15.87 8.14
CA ASN A 65 -13.33 -16.00 7.44
C ASN A 65 -13.16 -15.01 6.27
N LEU A 66 -14.26 -14.57 5.65
CA LEU A 66 -14.24 -13.64 4.52
C LEU A 66 -14.19 -12.16 4.94
N GLU A 67 -14.81 -11.79 6.06
CA GLU A 67 -14.84 -10.43 6.60
C GLU A 67 -13.45 -9.75 6.64
N PRO A 68 -12.39 -10.36 7.19
CA PRO A 68 -11.09 -9.69 7.28
C PRO A 68 -10.41 -9.50 5.90
N ILE A 69 -10.69 -10.37 4.93
CA ILE A 69 -10.22 -10.23 3.55
C ILE A 69 -10.89 -9.03 2.91
N PHE A 70 -12.23 -8.95 2.98
CA PHE A 70 -12.98 -7.82 2.43
C PHE A 70 -12.64 -6.50 3.11
N THR A 71 -12.39 -6.51 4.42
CA THR A 71 -11.88 -5.33 5.14
C THR A 71 -10.56 -4.85 4.55
N SER A 72 -9.62 -5.76 4.29
CA SER A 72 -8.32 -5.42 3.69
C SER A 72 -8.47 -4.86 2.27
N MET A 73 -9.38 -5.42 1.47
CA MET A 73 -9.72 -4.93 0.12
C MET A 73 -10.37 -3.54 0.17
N LEU A 74 -11.28 -3.28 1.12
CA LEU A 74 -11.89 -1.97 1.29
C LEU A 74 -10.84 -0.91 1.63
N ILE A 75 -9.88 -1.24 2.50
CA ILE A 75 -8.76 -0.35 2.83
C ILE A 75 -7.91 -0.04 1.57
N GLN A 76 -7.68 -1.01 0.68
CA GLN A 76 -7.01 -0.75 -0.60
C GLN A 76 -7.78 0.28 -1.44
N ILE A 77 -9.10 0.15 -1.52
CA ILE A 77 -9.95 1.11 -2.24
C ILE A 77 -9.83 2.51 -1.63
N CYS A 78 -9.80 2.62 -0.31
CA CYS A 78 -9.58 3.90 0.37
C CYS A 78 -8.23 4.54 0.01
N PHE A 79 -7.14 3.76 -0.04
CA PHE A 79 -5.84 4.25 -0.51
C PHE A 79 -5.88 4.70 -1.96
N ALA A 80 -6.50 3.91 -2.84
CA ALA A 80 -6.63 4.26 -4.25
C ALA A 80 -7.38 5.59 -4.43
N LEU A 81 -8.50 5.78 -3.72
CA LEU A 81 -9.25 7.03 -3.72
C LEU A 81 -8.42 8.19 -3.15
N ALA A 82 -7.70 7.97 -2.06
CA ALA A 82 -6.84 9.00 -1.45
C ALA A 82 -5.74 9.47 -2.43
N PHE A 83 -5.05 8.54 -3.09
CA PHE A 83 -4.04 8.88 -4.09
C PHE A 83 -4.64 9.55 -5.33
N PHE A 84 -5.81 9.10 -5.77
CA PHE A 84 -6.52 9.71 -6.89
C PHE A 84 -6.89 11.17 -6.57
N VAL A 85 -7.47 11.43 -5.40
CA VAL A 85 -7.78 12.80 -4.94
C VAL A 85 -6.51 13.64 -4.80
N ALA A 86 -5.45 13.10 -4.20
CA ALA A 86 -4.17 13.80 -4.09
C ALA A 86 -3.60 14.19 -5.46
N ALA A 87 -3.68 13.29 -6.45
CA ALA A 87 -3.27 13.56 -7.82
C ALA A 87 -4.12 14.65 -8.47
N LEU A 88 -5.45 14.63 -8.30
CA LEU A 88 -6.34 15.68 -8.80
C LEU A 88 -6.02 17.05 -8.20
N VAL A 89 -5.80 17.12 -6.89
CA VAL A 89 -5.45 18.37 -6.19
C VAL A 89 -4.08 18.89 -6.63
N ALA A 90 -3.08 18.01 -6.74
CA ALA A 90 -1.75 18.38 -7.21
C ALA A 90 -1.77 18.92 -8.65
N ASN A 91 -2.52 18.28 -9.53
CA ASN A 91 -2.70 18.74 -10.92
C ASN A 91 -3.46 20.07 -10.99
N LYS A 92 -4.51 20.24 -10.17
CA LYS A 92 -5.24 21.50 -10.07
C LYS A 92 -4.29 22.62 -9.64
N LYS A 93 -3.51 22.44 -8.58
CA LYS A 93 -2.59 23.45 -8.07
C LYS A 93 -1.54 23.88 -9.11
N ARG A 94 -0.91 22.92 -9.79
CA ARG A 94 0.08 23.21 -10.86
C ARG A 94 -0.52 24.09 -11.95
N ARG A 95 -1.74 23.79 -12.40
CA ARG A 95 -2.44 24.60 -13.41
C ARG A 95 -2.69 26.05 -12.98
N PHE A 96 -2.86 26.32 -11.68
CA PHE A 96 -3.04 27.69 -11.16
C PHE A 96 -1.71 28.42 -10.91
N GLU A 97 -0.60 27.71 -10.72
CA GLU A 97 0.74 28.31 -10.62
C GLU A 97 1.31 28.69 -12.01
N ASP A 98 0.81 28.07 -13.08
CA ASP A 98 1.22 28.30 -14.47
C ASP A 98 0.39 29.40 -15.21
N VAL A 99 -0.57 30.06 -14.53
CA VAL A 99 -1.36 31.21 -15.04
C VAL A 99 -1.02 32.46 -14.25
#